data_AF-A0A3M1VKY5-F1
#
_entry.id   AF-A0A3M1VKY5-F1
#
_cell.length_a   1.000
_cell.length_b   1.000
_cell.length_c   1.000
_cell.angle_alpha   90.00
_cell.angle_beta   90.00
_cell.angle_gamma   90.00
#
_symmetry.space_group_name_H-M   'P 1'
#
loop_
_entity.id
_entity.type
_entity.pdbx_description
1 polymer ?
#
loop_
_entity_poly.entity_id
_entity_poly.type
_entity_poly.pdbx_seq_one_letter_code
_entity_poly.pdbx_strand_id
1 'polypeptide(L)'
;MATLTKADIKKIRKRRARLRKKLRCRFCPDGCDKSPRPVYVDYKDVRTLRSMLNRNGQILSRRRTGNCAKYQHAVRRAIIRARYIALLPYIAEE
;
A
#
# COMPACT_ATOMS: atom_id res chain seq x y z
N MET A 1 -36.97 6.23 1.06
CA MET A 1 -35.52 6.01 1.31
C MET A 1 -35.34 4.63 1.90
N ALA A 2 -34.64 3.72 1.22
CA ALA A 2 -34.50 2.33 1.68
C ALA A 2 -33.76 2.28 3.03
N THR A 3 -34.44 1.80 4.07
CA THR A 3 -33.86 1.55 5.38
C THR A 3 -33.03 0.27 5.31
N LEU A 4 -31.75 0.35 5.69
CA LEU A 4 -30.84 -0.79 5.68
C LEU A 4 -31.34 -1.87 6.65
N THR A 5 -31.33 -3.14 6.21
CA THR A 5 -31.72 -4.25 7.05
C THR A 5 -30.67 -4.50 8.15
N LYS A 6 -31.05 -5.17 9.24
CA LYS A 6 -30.10 -5.58 10.31
C LYS A 6 -28.95 -6.43 9.75
N ALA A 7 -29.19 -7.18 8.68
CA ALA A 7 -28.17 -7.97 7.99
C ALA A 7 -27.16 -7.09 7.23
N ASP A 8 -27.62 -6.04 6.55
CA ASP A 8 -26.76 -5.08 5.86
C ASP A 8 -25.84 -4.34 6.84
N ILE A 9 -26.39 -3.92 7.99
CA ILE A 9 -25.62 -3.29 9.06
C ILE A 9 -24.52 -4.23 9.59
N LYS A 10 -24.85 -5.51 9.80
CA LYS A 10 -23.87 -6.54 10.21
C LYS A 10 -22.77 -6.74 9.16
N LYS A 11 -23.13 -6.73 7.87
CA LYS A 11 -22.18 -6.86 6.74
C LYS A 11 -21.24 -5.66 6.65
N ILE A 12 -21.75 -4.44 6.82
CA ILE A 12 -20.96 -3.21 6.87
C ILE A 12 -19.99 -3.24 8.06
N ARG A 13 -20.45 -3.63 9.25
CA ARG A 13 -19.60 -3.77 10.46
C ARG A 13 -18.47 -4.78 10.24
N LYS A 14 -18.78 -5.96 9.67
CA LYS A 14 -17.78 -6.99 9.36
C LYS A 14 -16.75 -6.51 8.31
N ARG A 15 -17.19 -5.76 7.29
CA ARG A 15 -16.31 -5.12 6.30
C ARG A 15 -15.38 -4.10 6.95
N ARG A 16 -15.91 -3.25 7.84
CA ARG A 16 -15.11 -2.28 8.61
C ARG A 16 -14.10 -2.96 9.54
N ALA A 17 -14.49 -4.04 10.20
CA ALA A 17 -13.59 -4.82 11.07
C ALA A 17 -12.41 -5.43 10.30
N ARG A 18 -12.67 -6.00 9.11
CA ARG A 18 -11.61 -6.53 8.23
C ARG A 18 -10.61 -5.45 7.79
N LEU A 19 -11.10 -4.25 7.48
CA LEU A 19 -10.26 -3.09 7.14
C LEU A 19 -9.42 -2.59 8.32
N ARG A 20 -9.78 -2.95 9.56
CA ARG A 20 -9.12 -2.54 10.80
C ARG A 20 -8.03 -3.54 11.24
N LYS A 21 -7.90 -4.70 10.60
CA LYS A 21 -6.84 -5.67 10.89
C LYS A 21 -5.48 -5.01 10.57
N LYS A 22 -4.67 -4.77 11.60
CA LYS A 22 -3.39 -4.07 11.49
C LYS A 22 -2.37 -5.01 10.86
N LEU A 23 -2.08 -4.83 9.58
CA LEU A 23 -0.96 -5.52 8.93
C LEU A 23 0.37 -4.96 9.44
N ARG A 24 1.37 -5.84 9.57
CA ARG A 24 2.75 -5.44 9.89
C ARG A 24 3.41 -4.85 8.64
N CYS A 25 4.29 -3.88 8.85
CA CYS A 25 5.04 -3.27 7.76
C CYS A 25 6.09 -4.24 7.24
N ARG A 26 6.16 -4.40 5.91
CA ARG A 26 7.14 -5.28 5.26
C ARG A 26 8.59 -4.85 5.47
N PHE A 27 8.82 -3.54 5.57
CA PHE A 27 10.17 -2.96 5.70
C PHE A 27 10.64 -2.81 7.15
N CYS A 28 9.75 -3.03 8.14
CA CYS A 28 10.08 -2.92 9.56
C CYS A 28 9.78 -4.24 10.28
N PRO A 29 10.77 -5.14 10.43
CA PRO A 29 10.62 -6.30 11.31
C PRO A 29 10.47 -5.86 12.78
N ASP A 30 11.27 -4.88 13.22
CA ASP A 30 11.35 -4.43 14.62
C ASP A 30 10.31 -3.37 15.01
N GLY A 31 9.39 -3.03 14.10
CA GLY A 31 8.35 -2.03 14.30
C GLY A 31 8.60 -0.67 13.63
N CYS A 32 7.54 0.13 13.49
CA CYS A 32 7.56 1.39 12.73
C CYS A 32 8.37 2.52 13.39
N ASP A 33 8.64 2.41 14.68
CA ASP A 33 9.30 3.47 15.46
C ASP A 33 10.82 3.44 15.25
N LYS A 34 11.39 2.25 15.06
CA LYS A 34 12.83 1.99 14.86
C LYS A 34 13.29 2.11 13.40
N SER A 35 12.45 2.65 12.51
CA SER A 35 12.82 2.84 11.10
C SER A 35 14.03 3.77 10.95
N PRO A 36 15.04 3.41 10.12
CA PRO A 36 16.21 4.25 9.87
C PRO A 36 15.80 5.61 9.29
N ARG A 37 16.57 6.66 9.60
CA ARG A 37 16.40 8.01 9.06
C ARG A 37 17.72 8.44 8.42
N PRO A 38 17.76 8.77 7.12
CA PRO A 38 16.62 8.89 6.20
C PRO A 38 16.07 7.53 5.72
N VAL A 39 14.74 7.44 5.59
CA VAL A 39 14.10 6.26 4.97
C VAL A 39 14.28 6.35 3.47
N TYR A 40 15.08 5.43 2.91
CA TYR A 40 15.31 5.32 1.48
C TYR A 40 14.78 3.99 0.95
N VAL A 41 14.12 4.04 -0.20
CA VAL A 41 13.69 2.88 -0.96
C VAL A 41 14.22 3.09 -2.38
N ASP A 42 15.00 2.15 -2.89
CA ASP A 42 15.58 2.28 -4.21
C ASP A 42 14.47 2.20 -5.28
N TYR A 43 14.56 3.08 -6.27
CA TYR A 43 13.66 3.06 -7.42
C TYR A 43 14.07 2.01 -8.46
N LYS A 44 15.32 1.53 -8.41
CA LYS A 44 15.85 0.48 -9.28
C LYS A 44 15.37 -0.92 -8.90
N ASP A 45 14.91 -1.11 -7.67
CA ASP A 45 14.41 -2.39 -7.16
C ASP A 45 13.00 -2.71 -7.66
N VAL A 46 12.86 -2.95 -8.97
CA VAL A 46 11.56 -3.18 -9.62
C VAL A 46 10.78 -4.33 -8.97
N ARG A 47 11.47 -5.38 -8.51
CA ARG A 47 10.84 -6.54 -7.85
C ARG A 47 10.08 -6.15 -6.58
N THR A 48 10.64 -5.26 -5.76
CA THR A 48 9.99 -4.82 -4.51
C THR A 48 8.86 -3.85 -4.82
N LEU A 49 9.07 -2.92 -5.74
CA LEU A 49 8.08 -1.92 -6.13
C LEU A 49 6.87 -2.51 -6.85
N ARG A 50 7.05 -3.54 -7.67
CA ARG A 50 5.95 -4.22 -8.38
C ARG A 50 4.96 -4.87 -7.40
N SER A 51 5.44 -5.35 -6.25
CA SER A 51 4.57 -5.87 -5.17
C SER A 51 3.75 -4.79 -4.45
N MET A 52 4.10 -3.51 -4.64
CA MET A 52 3.40 -2.35 -4.08
C MET A 52 2.40 -1.75 -5.08
N LEU A 53 2.24 -2.35 -6.26
CA LEU A 53 1.29 -1.96 -7.29
C LEU A 53 0.13 -2.96 -7.38
N ASN A 54 -1.01 -2.47 -7.85
CA ASN A 54 -2.11 -3.30 -8.34
C ASN A 54 -1.77 -3.83 -9.74
N ARG A 55 -2.61 -4.75 -10.24
CA ARG A 55 -2.55 -5.22 -11.64
C ARG A 55 -2.54 -4.06 -12.63
N ASN A 56 -3.46 -3.11 -12.48
CA ASN A 56 -3.59 -1.91 -13.31
C ASN A 56 -2.43 -0.91 -13.20
N GLY A 57 -1.37 -1.22 -12.44
CA GLY A 57 -0.26 -0.32 -12.20
C GLY A 57 -0.52 0.75 -11.14
N GLN A 58 -1.69 0.81 -10.50
CA GLN A 58 -1.98 1.78 -9.44
C GLN A 58 -1.24 1.48 -8.12
N ILE A 59 -0.85 2.51 -7.36
CA ILE A 59 -0.16 2.33 -6.07
C ILE A 59 -1.12 1.77 -5.03
N LEU A 60 -0.74 0.66 -4.39
CA LEU A 60 -1.51 0.07 -3.30
C LEU A 60 -1.56 1.00 -2.08
N SER A 61 -2.73 1.07 -1.46
CA SER A 61 -2.91 1.83 -0.23
C SER A 61 -2.17 1.20 0.94
N ARG A 62 -1.74 2.04 1.89
CA ARG A 62 -1.08 1.63 3.14
C ARG A 62 -1.85 0.52 3.87
N ARG A 63 -3.19 0.55 3.82
CA ARG A 63 -4.06 -0.44 4.49
C ARG A 63 -3.95 -1.83 3.89
N ARG A 64 -3.61 -1.94 2.59
CA ARG A 64 -3.42 -3.23 1.92
C ARG A 64 -1.99 -3.73 2.07
N THR A 65 -1.00 -2.84 2.01
CA THR A 65 0.42 -3.20 2.11
C THR A 65 0.92 -3.38 3.55
N GLY A 66 0.28 -2.72 4.52
CA GLY A 66 0.73 -2.70 5.91
C GLY A 66 1.92 -1.78 6.18
N ASN A 67 2.41 -1.03 5.18
CA ASN A 67 3.58 -0.17 5.34
C ASN A 67 3.42 0.88 6.45
N CYS A 68 4.51 1.27 7.11
CA CYS A 68 4.53 2.45 7.96
C CYS A 68 4.34 3.72 7.09
N ALA A 69 3.87 4.82 7.68
CA ALA A 69 3.66 6.07 6.94
C ALA A 69 4.95 6.54 6.23
N LYS A 70 6.07 6.51 6.94
CA LYS A 70 7.41 6.88 6.42
C LYS A 70 7.79 6.07 5.18
N TYR A 71 7.69 4.74 5.26
CA TYR A 71 7.96 3.85 4.12
C TYR A 71 6.98 4.05 2.98
N GLN A 72 5.70 4.30 3.26
CA GLN A 72 4.72 4.58 2.20
C GLN A 72 5.09 5.85 1.41
N HIS A 73 5.60 6.90 2.07
CA HIS A 73 6.09 8.09 1.37
C HIS A 73 7.36 7.80 0.54
N ALA A 74 8.31 7.04 1.10
CA ALA A 74 9.52 6.64 0.39
C ALA A 74 9.22 5.79 -0.85
N VAL A 75 8.36 4.76 -0.70
CA VAL A 75 7.86 3.92 -1.80
C VAL A 75 7.17 4.76 -2.86
N ARG A 76 6.31 5.71 -2.48
CA ARG A 76 5.65 6.59 -3.46
C ARG A 76 6.67 7.38 -4.29
N ARG A 77 7.70 7.95 -3.67
CA ARG A 77 8.77 8.67 -4.38
C ARG A 77 9.55 7.74 -5.29
N ALA A 78 9.90 6.54 -4.81
CA ALA A 78 10.60 5.52 -5.59
C ALA A 78 9.79 5.09 -6.83
N ILE A 79 8.50 4.80 -6.68
CA ILE A 79 7.60 4.43 -7.79
C ILE A 79 7.51 5.55 -8.82
N ILE A 80 7.35 6.80 -8.37
CA ILE A 80 7.26 7.95 -9.29
C ILE A 80 8.57 8.09 -10.08
N ARG A 81 9.74 7.99 -9.44
CA ARG A 81 11.04 8.00 -10.12
C ARG A 81 11.21 6.84 -11.09
N ALA A 82 10.84 5.63 -10.68
CA ALA A 82 10.91 4.44 -11.52
C ALA A 82 10.04 4.59 -12.78
N ARG A 83 8.87 5.21 -12.65
CA ARG A 83 7.98 5.52 -13.79
C ARG A 83 8.55 6.57 -14.74
N TYR A 84 9.21 7.60 -14.22
CA TYR A 84 9.87 8.61 -15.07
C TYR A 84 10.99 8.01 -15.93
N ILE A 85 11.65 6.94 -15.45
CA ILE A 85 12.74 6.25 -16.18
C ILE A 85 12.21 4.98 -16.90
N ALA A 86 10.88 4.85 -17.04
CA ALA A 86 10.24 3.72 -17.71
C ALA A 86 10.53 2.32 -17.13
N LEU A 87 11.01 2.21 -15.88
CA LEU A 87 11.18 0.92 -15.18
C LEU A 87 9.84 0.31 -14.74
N LEU A 88 8.82 1.15 -14.53
CA LEU A 88 7.47 0.75 -14.17
C LEU A 88 6.46 1.51 -15.04
N PRO A 89 5.35 0.87 -15.45
CA PRO A 89 4.32 1.55 -16.21
C PRO A 89 3.43 2.44 -15.32
N TYR A 90 2.84 3.48 -15.91
CA TYR A 90 1.78 4.27 -15.28
C TYR A 90 0.45 3.52 -15.27
N ILE A 91 0.13 2.88 -16.39
CA ILE A 91 -1.03 2.05 -16.63
C ILE A 91 -0.46 0.71 -17.10
N ALA A 92 -0.75 -0.37 -16.38
CA ALA A 92 -0.45 -1.69 -16.92
C ALA A 92 -1.50 -1.98 -17.98
N GLU A 93 -1.06 -2.07 -19.23
CA GLU A 93 -1.89 -2.55 -20.33
C GLU A 93 -1.99 -4.07 -20.19
N GLU A 94 -3.09 -4.50 -19.57
CA GLU A 94 -3.72 -5.80 -19.84
C GLU A 94 -4.88 -5.54 -20.80
#